data_AF-A0A0N8PRT9-F1
#
_entry.id   AF-A0A0N8PRT9-F1
#
_cell.length_a   1.000
_cell.length_b   1.000
_cell.length_c   1.000
_cell.angle_alpha   90.00
_cell.angle_beta   90.00
_cell.angle_gamma   90.00
#
_symmetry.space_group_name_H-M   'P 1'
#
loop_
_entity.id
_entity.type
_entity.pdbx_description
1 polymer ?
#
loop_
_entity_poly.entity_id
_entity_poly.type
_entity_poly.pdbx_seq_one_letter_code
_entity_poly.pdbx_strand_id
1 'polypeptide(L)'
;MWDYAASDHMRLALVLLMALCQGALYMALLPSWQHYDEPTHFEYAWLSANRALLPQATDIDRAMRRELAASMLEQHFYWNLAQPTLFDNQKPIDVGVSELGHPPGYYLLVSLPLRLVRHLDMVSQLYVARSVSVLLLLVSIAAAAGLMREITPPRHDLRWAVPLALASRWGAARSGRLATAWWRAW
;
A
#
# COMPACT_ATOMS: atom_id res chain seq x y z
N MET A 1 20.04 34.20 6.90
CA MET A 1 18.78 33.52 7.34
C MET A 1 18.14 32.75 6.19
N TRP A 2 18.09 33.34 4.98
CA TRP A 2 17.51 32.74 3.76
C TRP A 2 18.24 31.48 3.24
N ASP A 3 19.57 31.44 3.25
CA ASP A 3 20.34 30.29 2.70
C ASP A 3 20.13 28.98 3.48
N TYR A 4 19.86 29.08 4.79
CA TYR A 4 19.63 27.91 5.64
C TYR A 4 18.28 27.25 5.37
N ALA A 5 17.22 28.04 5.22
CA ALA A 5 15.90 27.51 4.91
C ALA A 5 15.92 26.77 3.55
N ALA A 6 16.55 27.37 2.54
CA ALA A 6 16.73 26.74 1.22
C ALA A 6 17.48 25.39 1.33
N SER A 7 18.54 25.32 2.14
CA SER A 7 19.29 24.07 2.35
C SER A 7 18.48 22.99 3.06
N ASP A 8 17.60 23.36 3.99
CA ASP A 8 16.78 22.43 4.76
C ASP A 8 15.61 21.87 3.93
N HIS A 9 15.01 22.71 3.08
CA HIS A 9 14.03 22.28 2.08
C HIS A 9 14.65 21.35 1.04
N MET A 10 15.88 21.62 0.59
CA MET A 10 16.60 20.74 -0.32
C MET A 10 16.87 19.36 0.31
N ARG A 11 17.34 19.32 1.56
CA ARG A 11 17.55 18.06 2.30
C ARG A 11 16.26 17.26 2.43
N LEU A 12 15.15 17.91 2.80
CA LEU A 12 13.85 17.26 2.87
C LEU A 12 13.42 16.70 1.51
N ALA A 13 13.55 17.51 0.45
CA ALA A 13 13.22 17.09 -0.91
C ALA A 13 14.03 15.87 -1.34
N LEU A 14 15.33 15.82 -1.02
CA LEU A 14 16.18 14.65 -1.30
C LEU A 14 15.73 13.40 -0.55
N VAL A 15 15.37 13.52 0.73
CA VAL A 15 14.87 12.39 1.53
C VAL A 15 13.53 11.87 0.98
N LEU A 16 12.62 12.79 0.64
CA LEU A 16 11.34 12.43 0.03
C LEU A 16 11.53 11.81 -1.36
N LEU A 17 12.45 12.35 -2.17
CA LEU A 17 12.78 11.78 -3.47
C LEU A 17 13.36 10.38 -3.34
N MET A 18 14.26 10.15 -2.38
CA MET A 18 14.80 8.82 -2.10
C MET A 18 13.69 7.83 -1.73
N ALA A 19 12.79 8.23 -0.82
CA ALA A 19 11.65 7.40 -0.41
C ALA A 19 10.66 7.14 -1.58
N LEU A 20 10.43 8.14 -2.43
CA LEU A 20 9.59 8.00 -3.61
C LEU A 20 10.22 7.05 -4.64
N CYS A 21 11.50 7.22 -4.96
CA CYS A 21 12.24 6.33 -5.85
C CYS A 21 12.21 4.89 -5.33
N GLN A 22 12.37 4.70 -4.02
CA GLN A 22 12.27 3.40 -3.39
C GLN A 22 10.85 2.82 -3.51
N GLY A 23 9.81 3.60 -3.18
CA GLY A 23 8.41 3.18 -3.34
C GLY A 23 8.09 2.78 -4.77
N ALA A 24 8.50 3.59 -5.75
CA ALA A 24 8.33 3.31 -7.17
C ALA A 24 9.09 2.05 -7.61
N LEU A 25 10.33 1.85 -7.12
CA LEU A 25 11.10 0.63 -7.39
C LEU A 25 10.40 -0.61 -6.84
N TYR A 26 9.83 -0.55 -5.63
CA TYR A 26 9.04 -1.65 -5.08
C TYR A 26 7.80 -1.95 -5.92
N MET A 27 7.08 -0.92 -6.37
CA MET A 27 5.94 -1.10 -7.25
C MET A 27 6.33 -1.75 -8.58
N ALA A 28 7.51 -1.40 -9.13
CA ALA A 28 8.00 -1.97 -10.38
C ALA A 28 8.54 -3.40 -10.25
N LEU A 29 9.19 -3.73 -9.12
CA LEU A 29 9.83 -5.03 -8.92
C LEU A 29 8.89 -6.10 -8.33
N LEU A 30 7.90 -5.70 -7.54
CA LEU A 30 6.94 -6.63 -6.94
C LEU A 30 5.81 -6.92 -7.93
N PRO A 31 5.71 -8.15 -8.45
CA PRO A 31 4.63 -8.48 -9.38
C PRO A 31 3.28 -8.34 -8.67
N SER A 32 2.22 -8.12 -9.44
CA SER A 32 0.85 -8.03 -8.90
C SER A 32 0.42 -9.35 -8.28
N TRP A 33 -0.31 -9.26 -7.17
CA TRP A 33 -0.90 -10.39 -6.43
C TRP A 33 0.11 -11.31 -5.74
N GLN A 34 1.42 -11.05 -5.81
CA GLN A 34 2.43 -11.94 -5.21
C GLN A 34 2.49 -11.88 -3.67
N HIS A 35 1.78 -10.93 -3.05
CA HIS A 35 1.52 -10.99 -1.61
C HIS A 35 0.24 -11.78 -1.35
N TYR A 36 0.28 -12.70 -0.39
CA TYR A 36 -0.80 -13.67 -0.17
C TYR A 36 -2.13 -13.01 0.27
N ASP A 37 -2.07 -11.88 0.97
CA ASP A 37 -3.21 -11.10 1.48
C ASP A 37 -3.52 -9.85 0.63
N GLU A 38 -2.72 -9.53 -0.38
CA GLU A 38 -2.99 -8.41 -1.28
C GLU A 38 -4.34 -8.50 -2.01
N PRO A 39 -4.81 -9.67 -2.51
CA PRO A 39 -6.12 -9.80 -3.12
C PRO A 39 -7.28 -9.43 -2.18
N THR A 40 -7.16 -9.76 -0.90
CA THR A 40 -8.22 -9.56 0.10
C THR A 40 -8.24 -8.14 0.65
N HIS A 41 -7.07 -7.51 0.81
CA HIS A 41 -6.95 -6.06 1.06
C HIS A 41 -7.55 -5.24 -0.09
N PHE A 42 -7.24 -5.63 -1.33
CA PHE A 42 -7.79 -4.98 -2.51
C PHE A 42 -9.31 -5.15 -2.60
N GLU A 43 -9.83 -6.36 -2.36
CA GLU A 43 -11.29 -6.61 -2.31
C GLU A 43 -12.00 -5.68 -1.32
N TYR A 44 -11.47 -5.52 -0.11
CA TYR A 44 -12.05 -4.61 0.90
C TYR A 44 -12.12 -3.17 0.36
N ALA A 45 -10.99 -2.64 -0.12
CA ALA A 45 -10.91 -1.28 -0.63
C ALA A 45 -11.84 -1.07 -1.84
N TRP A 46 -11.93 -2.06 -2.73
CA TRP A 46 -12.82 -2.03 -3.89
C TRP A 46 -14.30 -2.05 -3.49
N LEU A 47 -14.69 -2.90 -2.53
CA LEU A 47 -16.06 -2.94 -2.03
C LEU A 47 -16.45 -1.61 -1.38
N SER A 48 -15.53 -1.00 -0.63
CA SER A 48 -15.71 0.33 -0.02
C SER A 48 -15.80 1.45 -1.07
N ALA A 49 -15.14 1.27 -2.22
CA ALA A 49 -15.20 2.21 -3.34
C ALA A 49 -16.56 2.12 -4.07
N ASN A 50 -17.06 0.90 -4.29
CA ASN A 50 -18.21 0.65 -5.15
C ASN A 50 -19.55 0.50 -4.41
N ARG A 51 -19.54 0.29 -3.08
CA ARG A 51 -20.75 0.24 -2.25
C ARG A 51 -20.90 1.50 -1.41
N ALA A 52 -22.16 1.87 -1.15
CA ALA A 52 -22.49 3.03 -0.33
C ALA A 52 -22.36 2.78 1.18
N LEU A 53 -22.47 1.51 1.60
CA LEU A 53 -22.36 1.06 2.98
C LEU A 53 -20.99 0.43 3.23
N LEU A 54 -20.55 0.45 4.49
CA LEU A 54 -19.34 -0.27 4.90
C LEU A 54 -19.53 -1.77 4.62
N PRO A 55 -18.56 -2.42 3.95
CA PRO A 55 -18.68 -3.82 3.60
C PRO A 55 -18.67 -4.69 4.86
N GLN A 56 -19.61 -5.62 4.94
CA GLN A 56 -19.67 -6.63 6.00
C GLN A 56 -18.92 -7.89 5.57
N ALA A 57 -18.54 -8.76 6.52
CA ALA A 57 -17.80 -9.99 6.22
C ALA A 57 -18.53 -10.95 5.24
N THR A 58 -19.84 -10.79 5.07
CA THR A 58 -20.69 -11.55 4.14
C THR A 58 -20.88 -10.88 2.78
N ASP A 59 -20.40 -9.64 2.61
CA ASP A 59 -20.55 -8.86 1.39
C ASP A 59 -19.53 -9.27 0.34
N ILE A 60 -19.90 -10.26 -0.47
CA ILE A 60 -19.08 -10.75 -1.56
C ILE A 60 -19.68 -10.35 -2.90
N ASP A 61 -18.89 -9.66 -3.73
CA ASP A 61 -19.26 -9.39 -5.12
C ASP A 61 -18.67 -10.45 -6.05
N ARG A 62 -19.53 -11.26 -6.67
CA ARG A 62 -19.11 -12.38 -7.52
C ARG A 62 -18.50 -11.94 -8.84
N ALA A 63 -18.96 -10.81 -9.40
CA ALA A 63 -18.43 -10.32 -10.67
C ALA A 63 -17.01 -9.80 -10.46
N MET A 64 -16.81 -8.99 -9.42
CA MET A 64 -15.48 -8.50 -9.06
C MET A 64 -14.53 -9.63 -8.69
N ARG A 65 -14.94 -10.62 -7.88
CA ARG A 65 -14.07 -11.76 -7.55
C ARG A 65 -13.67 -12.59 -8.77
N ARG A 66 -14.53 -12.69 -9.77
CA ARG A 66 -14.20 -13.37 -11.03
C ARG A 66 -13.14 -12.61 -11.80
N GLU A 67 -13.26 -11.29 -11.91
CA GLU A 67 -12.27 -10.43 -12.55
C GLU A 67 -10.94 -10.43 -11.80
N LEU A 68 -10.98 -10.36 -10.47
CA LEU A 68 -9.81 -10.48 -9.60
C LEU A 68 -9.10 -11.82 -9.80
N ALA A 69 -9.83 -12.93 -9.75
CA ALA A 69 -9.27 -14.27 -9.95
C ALA A 69 -8.71 -14.47 -11.37
N ALA A 70 -9.37 -13.89 -12.39
CA ALA A 70 -8.85 -13.89 -13.76
C ALA A 70 -7.51 -13.14 -13.85
N SER A 71 -7.41 -11.97 -13.22
CA SER A 71 -6.16 -11.21 -13.14
C SER A 71 -5.07 -11.97 -12.37
N MET A 72 -5.41 -12.64 -11.27
CA MET A 72 -4.46 -13.47 -10.51
C MET A 72 -3.95 -14.67 -11.33
N LEU A 73 -4.81 -15.29 -12.14
CA LEU A 73 -4.42 -16.37 -13.07
C LEU A 73 -3.45 -15.87 -14.14
N GLU A 74 -3.73 -14.72 -14.76
CA GLU A 74 -2.85 -14.08 -15.76
C GLU A 74 -1.46 -13.76 -15.18
N GLN A 75 -1.39 -13.43 -13.90
CA GLN A 75 -0.16 -13.06 -13.18
C GLN A 75 0.54 -14.25 -12.52
N HIS A 76 0.15 -15.48 -12.90
CA HIS A 76 0.73 -16.73 -12.42
C HIS A 76 0.71 -16.91 -10.89
N PHE A 77 -0.26 -16.32 -10.19
CA PHE A 77 -0.39 -16.45 -8.74
C PHE A 77 -0.54 -17.91 -8.30
N TYR A 78 -1.34 -18.69 -9.04
CA TYR A 78 -1.68 -20.07 -8.71
C TYR A 78 -0.65 -21.11 -9.21
N TRP A 79 0.60 -20.74 -9.45
CA TRP A 79 1.62 -21.66 -10.01
C TRP A 79 1.86 -22.92 -9.15
N ASN A 80 1.65 -22.82 -7.83
CA ASN A 80 1.76 -23.91 -6.85
C ASN A 80 0.45 -24.19 -6.09
N LEU A 81 -0.67 -23.66 -6.57
CA LEU A 81 -1.99 -23.77 -5.93
C LEU A 81 -3.01 -24.35 -6.91
N ALA A 82 -4.13 -24.83 -6.38
CA ALA A 82 -5.26 -25.22 -7.22
C ALA A 82 -5.83 -23.98 -7.92
N GLN A 83 -5.94 -24.03 -9.25
CA GLN A 83 -6.50 -22.93 -10.03
C GLN A 83 -8.02 -22.82 -9.84
N PRO A 84 -8.57 -21.63 -9.60
CA PRO A 84 -10.01 -21.46 -9.45
C PRO A 84 -10.73 -21.65 -10.79
N THR A 85 -11.94 -22.21 -10.73
CA THR A 85 -12.82 -22.30 -11.90
C THR A 85 -13.62 -21.01 -12.03
N LEU A 86 -13.31 -20.18 -13.04
CA LEU A 86 -13.90 -18.84 -13.20
C LEU A 86 -15.40 -18.85 -13.54
N PHE A 87 -15.89 -19.93 -14.15
CA PHE A 87 -17.26 -20.07 -14.62
C PHE A 87 -18.17 -20.89 -13.69
N ASP A 88 -17.70 -21.22 -12.48
CA ASP A 88 -18.54 -21.89 -11.49
C ASP A 88 -19.51 -20.87 -10.85
N ASN A 89 -20.82 -21.13 -10.99
CA ASN A 89 -21.88 -20.30 -10.43
C ASN A 89 -22.33 -20.76 -9.03
N GLN A 90 -21.92 -21.94 -8.57
CA GLN A 90 -22.42 -22.50 -7.32
C GLN A 90 -21.69 -21.96 -6.09
N LYS A 91 -20.38 -21.71 -6.19
CA LYS A 91 -19.57 -21.20 -5.08
C LYS A 91 -18.84 -19.91 -5.46
N PRO A 92 -18.78 -18.91 -4.56
CA PRO A 92 -17.92 -17.75 -4.77
C PRO A 92 -16.46 -18.20 -4.83
N ILE A 93 -15.69 -17.59 -5.71
CA ILE A 93 -14.26 -17.88 -5.85
C ILE A 93 -13.56 -17.53 -4.53
N ASP A 94 -12.73 -18.46 -4.06
CA ASP A 94 -11.88 -18.26 -2.90
C ASP A 94 -10.64 -17.47 -3.33
N VAL A 95 -10.50 -16.27 -2.78
CA VAL A 95 -9.39 -15.34 -3.04
C VAL A 95 -8.47 -15.21 -1.83
N GLY A 96 -8.67 -16.02 -0.79
CA GLY A 96 -7.88 -16.02 0.43
C GLY A 96 -8.69 -15.72 1.69
N VAL A 97 -7.97 -15.47 2.79
CA VAL A 97 -8.57 -15.15 4.09
C VAL A 97 -9.18 -13.76 4.05
N SER A 98 -10.48 -13.66 4.33
CA SER A 98 -11.20 -12.38 4.25
C SER A 98 -10.68 -11.37 5.28
N GLU A 99 -10.26 -10.21 4.78
CA GLU A 99 -9.80 -9.08 5.59
C GLU A 99 -10.95 -8.17 6.03
N LEU A 100 -12.20 -8.50 5.67
CA LEU A 100 -13.41 -7.73 5.96
C LEU A 100 -13.72 -7.56 7.45
N GLY A 101 -12.99 -8.25 8.34
CA GLY A 101 -13.03 -8.06 9.79
C GLY A 101 -12.13 -6.94 10.32
N HIS A 102 -11.25 -6.37 9.50
CA HIS A 102 -10.30 -5.34 9.94
C HIS A 102 -10.93 -3.93 9.99
N PRO A 103 -10.37 -3.02 10.82
CA PRO A 103 -10.84 -1.64 10.92
C PRO A 103 -10.85 -0.94 9.55
N PRO A 104 -11.95 -0.26 9.17
CA PRO A 104 -12.15 0.24 7.81
C PRO A 104 -11.31 1.46 7.45
N GLY A 105 -10.70 2.14 8.43
CA GLY A 105 -10.13 3.49 8.26
C GLY A 105 -9.10 3.58 7.12
N TYR A 106 -8.22 2.59 7.02
CA TYR A 106 -7.22 2.52 5.97
C TYR A 106 -7.86 2.25 4.59
N TYR A 107 -8.75 1.26 4.49
CA TYR A 107 -9.42 0.91 3.23
C TYR A 107 -10.33 2.02 2.71
N LEU A 108 -10.92 2.83 3.60
CA LEU A 108 -11.70 4.00 3.21
C LEU A 108 -10.82 5.05 2.53
N LEU A 109 -9.61 5.29 3.03
CA LEU A 109 -8.67 6.22 2.39
C LEU A 109 -8.27 5.74 0.99
N VAL A 110 -8.06 4.43 0.83
CA VAL A 110 -7.73 3.81 -0.47
C VAL A 110 -8.91 3.78 -1.42
N SER A 111 -10.13 3.66 -0.89
CA SER A 111 -11.35 3.63 -1.70
C SER A 111 -11.61 4.94 -2.45
N LEU A 112 -11.15 6.09 -1.91
CA LEU A 112 -11.31 7.41 -2.53
C LEU A 112 -10.66 7.51 -3.92
N PRO A 113 -9.35 7.27 -4.09
CA PRO A 113 -8.74 7.26 -5.42
C PRO A 113 -9.29 6.13 -6.29
N LEU A 114 -9.61 4.96 -5.72
CA LEU A 114 -10.21 3.85 -6.47
C LEU A 114 -11.56 4.21 -7.11
N ARG A 115 -12.39 5.05 -6.47
CA ARG A 115 -13.64 5.54 -7.06
C ARG A 115 -13.42 6.30 -8.37
N LEU A 116 -12.31 7.01 -8.49
CA LEU A 116 -11.96 7.77 -9.70
C LEU A 116 -11.49 6.86 -10.83
N VAL A 117 -10.80 5.76 -10.49
CA VAL A 117 -10.19 4.83 -11.45
C VAL A 117 -10.93 3.50 -11.62
N ARG A 118 -12.18 3.41 -11.14
CA ARG A 118 -13.03 2.19 -11.20
C ARG A 118 -13.25 1.60 -12.61
N HIS A 119 -12.92 2.36 -13.65
CA HIS A 119 -13.07 1.97 -15.05
C HIS A 119 -11.81 1.33 -15.64
N LEU A 120 -10.69 1.36 -14.90
CA LEU A 120 -9.43 0.73 -15.31
C LEU A 120 -9.47 -0.77 -14.99
N ASP A 121 -8.53 -1.52 -15.56
CA ASP A 121 -8.32 -2.93 -15.24
C ASP A 121 -7.89 -3.12 -13.77
N MET A 122 -8.06 -4.34 -13.24
CA MET A 122 -7.76 -4.62 -11.83
C MET A 122 -6.30 -4.42 -11.45
N VAL A 123 -5.36 -4.67 -12.37
CA VAL A 123 -3.93 -4.49 -12.10
C VAL A 123 -3.61 -3.00 -11.99
N SER A 124 -4.15 -2.17 -12.89
CA SER A 124 -4.03 -0.70 -12.80
C SER A 124 -4.66 -0.15 -11.51
N GLN A 125 -5.84 -0.65 -11.13
CA GLN A 125 -6.48 -0.28 -9.86
C GLN A 125 -5.60 -0.68 -8.65
N LEU A 126 -4.96 -1.85 -8.69
CA LEU A 126 -4.01 -2.28 -7.66
C LEU A 126 -2.81 -1.35 -7.57
N TYR A 127 -2.23 -0.91 -8.68
CA TYR A 127 -1.14 0.07 -8.67
C TYR A 127 -1.57 1.41 -8.05
N VAL A 128 -2.78 1.87 -8.33
CA VAL A 128 -3.33 3.06 -7.67
C VAL A 128 -3.47 2.83 -6.16
N ALA A 129 -3.95 1.67 -5.73
CA ALA A 129 -4.05 1.34 -4.32
C ALA A 129 -2.67 1.31 -3.62
N ARG A 130 -1.68 0.64 -4.22
CA ARG A 130 -0.28 0.62 -3.73
C ARG A 130 0.31 2.03 -3.63
N SER A 131 -0.06 2.94 -4.53
CA SER A 131 0.44 4.33 -4.53
C SER A 131 -0.01 5.11 -3.29
N VAL A 132 -1.18 4.79 -2.73
CA VAL A 132 -1.67 5.40 -1.48
C VAL A 132 -0.73 5.07 -0.32
N SER A 133 -0.25 3.84 -0.24
CA SER A 133 0.72 3.44 0.78
C SER A 133 2.06 4.16 0.63
N VAL A 134 2.52 4.37 -0.61
CA VAL A 134 3.72 5.20 -0.88
C VAL A 134 3.49 6.66 -0.46
N LEU A 135 2.32 7.23 -0.77
CA LEU A 135 1.98 8.59 -0.34
C LEU A 135 1.92 8.72 1.19
N LEU A 136 1.35 7.74 1.89
CA LEU A 136 1.33 7.73 3.36
C LEU A 136 2.73 7.64 3.95
N LEU A 137 3.64 6.89 3.32
CA LEU A 137 5.05 6.85 3.71
C LEU A 137 5.70 8.24 3.57
N LEU A 138 5.48 8.92 2.44
CA LEU A 138 6.01 10.27 2.21
C LEU A 138 5.45 11.28 3.22
N VAL A 139 4.15 11.23 3.50
CA VAL A 139 3.50 12.06 4.52
C VAL A 139 4.09 11.78 5.91
N SER A 140 4.32 10.52 6.24
CA SER A 140 4.92 10.12 7.52
C SER A 140 6.35 10.64 7.67
N ILE A 141 7.16 10.58 6.60
CA ILE A 141 8.52 11.15 6.57
C ILE A 141 8.47 12.68 6.74
N ALA A 142 7.56 13.35 6.04
CA ALA A 142 7.38 14.80 6.15
C ALA A 142 6.93 15.21 7.55
N ALA A 143 5.99 14.48 8.15
CA ALA A 143 5.52 14.70 9.52
C ALA A 143 6.65 14.47 10.55
N ALA A 144 7.42 13.39 10.40
CA ALA A 144 8.58 13.11 11.25
C ALA A 144 9.64 14.22 11.14
N ALA A 145 9.90 14.72 9.93
CA ALA A 145 10.81 15.85 9.72
C ALA A 145 10.28 17.14 10.37
N GLY A 146 8.97 17.40 10.26
CA GLY A 146 8.30 18.53 10.92
C GLY A 146 8.41 18.45 12.45
N LEU A 147 8.14 17.28 13.03
CA LEU A 147 8.25 17.04 14.47
C LEU A 147 9.69 17.23 14.96
N MET A 148 10.67 16.69 14.23
CA MET A 148 12.08 16.82 14.59
C MET A 148 12.56 18.27 14.52
N ARG A 149 12.02 19.07 13.60
CA ARG A 149 12.31 20.52 13.52
C ARG A 149 11.81 21.28 14.75
N GLU A 150 10.69 20.86 15.34
CA GLU A 150 10.11 21.49 16.53
C GLU A 150 10.87 21.10 17.81
N ILE A 151 11.27 19.83 17.93
CA ILE A 151 11.89 19.30 19.16
C ILE A 151 13.36 19.68 19.31
N THR A 152 14.11 19.74 18.21
CA THR A 152 15.57 19.92 18.27
C THR A 152 15.98 21.37 17.97
N PRO A 153 17.13 21.85 18.46
CA PRO A 153 17.61 23.19 18.14
C PRO A 153 17.92 23.39 16.65
N PRO A 154 17.75 24.61 16.10
CA PRO A 154 18.17 24.94 14.74
C PRO A 154 19.63 24.57 14.51
N ARG A 155 19.91 23.84 13.41
CA ARG A 155 21.24 23.35 12.95
C ARG A 155 21.75 22.03 13.54
N HIS A 156 20.98 21.32 14.36
CA HIS A 156 21.44 20.01 14.86
C HIS A 156 21.20 18.89 13.84
N ASP A 157 22.25 18.18 13.41
CA ASP A 157 22.17 17.12 12.39
C ASP A 157 21.29 15.93 12.81
N LEU A 158 21.06 15.75 14.12
CA LEU A 158 20.12 14.75 14.66
C LEU A 158 18.67 14.92 14.14
N ARG A 159 18.31 16.10 13.62
CA ARG A 159 17.02 16.36 12.95
C ARG A 159 16.71 15.37 11.83
N TRP A 160 17.76 14.92 11.17
CA TRP A 160 17.65 14.09 9.98
C TRP A 160 17.76 12.60 10.26
N ALA A 161 18.17 12.22 11.48
CA ALA A 161 18.34 10.81 11.84
C ALA A 161 17.04 10.01 11.68
N VAL A 162 15.90 10.58 12.10
CA VAL A 162 14.60 9.88 12.04
C VAL A 162 14.01 9.87 10.62
N PRO A 163 13.93 10.98 9.87
CA PRO A 163 13.48 10.96 8.47
C PRO A 163 14.36 10.08 7.59
N LEU A 164 15.68 10.11 7.77
CA LEU A 164 16.59 9.25 7.03
C LEU A 164 16.41 7.78 7.40
N ALA A 165 16.27 7.44 8.69
CA ALA A 165 16.02 6.04 9.09
C ALA A 165 14.70 5.49 8.53
N LEU A 166 13.66 6.32 8.42
CA LEU A 166 12.38 5.95 7.80
C LEU A 166 12.53 5.75 6.28
N ALA A 167 13.25 6.64 5.60
CA ALA A 167 13.50 6.52 4.16
C ALA A 167 14.46 5.34 3.84
N SER A 168 15.54 5.20 4.60
CA SER A 168 16.61 4.21 4.39
C SER A 168 16.29 2.86 5.02
N ARG A 169 15.02 2.55 5.32
CA ARG A 169 14.60 1.29 5.96
C ARG A 169 14.71 0.09 5.00
N TRP A 170 15.80 0.03 4.26
CA TRP A 170 16.28 -1.02 3.38
C TRP A 170 17.20 -2.03 4.13
N GLY A 171 17.65 -1.71 5.36
CA GLY A 171 18.76 -2.42 6.01
C GLY A 171 18.56 -3.00 7.42
N ALA A 172 17.40 -2.84 8.08
CA ALA A 172 17.15 -3.49 9.39
C ALA A 172 16.56 -4.90 9.26
N ALA A 173 16.60 -5.48 8.05
CA ALA A 173 16.14 -6.84 7.75
C ALA A 173 17.21 -7.92 7.99
N ARG A 174 18.23 -7.65 8.82
CA ARG A 174 19.23 -8.67 9.22
C ARG A 174 18.98 -9.33 10.57
N SER A 175 17.99 -8.89 11.35
CA SER A 175 17.63 -9.55 12.62
C SER A 175 16.16 -9.94 12.67
N GLY A 176 15.80 -10.90 11.83
CA GLY A 176 14.83 -12.00 11.98
C GLY A 176 13.57 -11.96 12.85
N ARG A 177 13.15 -10.88 13.53
CA ARG A 177 12.02 -10.96 14.48
C ARG A 177 11.04 -9.77 14.53
N LEU A 178 11.22 -8.71 13.76
CA LEU A 178 10.29 -7.55 13.79
C LEU A 178 9.86 -7.05 12.40
N ALA A 179 10.04 -7.87 11.36
CA ALA A 179 9.85 -7.45 9.97
C ALA A 179 8.39 -7.37 9.49
N THR A 180 7.40 -7.75 10.30
CA THR A 180 6.07 -8.10 9.78
C THR A 180 4.94 -7.12 10.09
N ALA A 181 5.15 -6.02 10.82
CA ALA A 181 4.00 -5.26 11.33
C ALA A 181 3.35 -4.28 10.34
N TRP A 182 4.10 -3.67 9.41
CA TRP A 182 3.58 -2.58 8.56
C TRP A 182 3.33 -2.98 7.10
N TRP A 183 4.06 -3.97 6.60
CA TRP A 183 3.84 -4.53 5.26
C TRP A 183 2.84 -5.70 5.27
N ARG A 184 2.41 -6.21 6.44
CA ARG A 184 1.23 -7.09 6.52
C ARG A 184 -0.10 -6.37 6.27
N ALA A 185 -0.05 -5.06 6.06
CA ALA A 185 -1.21 -4.31 5.61
C ALA A 185 -1.31 -4.27 4.08
N TRP A 186 -0.26 -4.73 3.34
CA TRP A 186 -0.15 -4.75 1.87
C TRP A 186 0.81 -5.80 1.31
#